data_AF-A0A966XHV5-F1
#
_entry.id   AF-A0A966XHV5-F1
#
_cell.length_a   1.000
_cell.length_b   1.000
_cell.length_c   1.000
_cell.angle_alpha   90.00
_cell.angle_beta   90.00
_cell.angle_gamma   90.00
#
_symmetry.space_group_name_H-M   'P 1'
#
loop_
_entity.id
_entity.type
_entity.pdbx_description
1 polymer ?
#
loop_
_entity_poly.entity_id
_entity_poly.type
_entity_poly.pdbx_seq_one_letter_code
_entity_poly.pdbx_strand_id
1 'polypeptide(L)'
;MVTDYFHFVDTENLSSILNLMTEDCSFNVETHGITLQGFEEISIMFERLWDNHEWVKHDQFEWVEGRLDQDIAVRFRVTNKLHDGTLVNKSNCNFFT
;
A
#
# COMPACT_ATOMS: atom_id res chain seq x y z
N MET A 1 -6.01 10.68 5.20
CA MET A 1 -5.34 10.35 3.93
C MET A 1 -4.57 9.04 4.00
N VAL A 2 -3.50 8.92 4.82
CA VAL A 2 -2.69 7.68 4.85
C VAL A 2 -3.46 6.46 5.38
N THR A 3 -4.26 6.63 6.44
CA THR A 3 -5.13 5.55 6.92
C THR A 3 -6.20 5.16 5.89
N ASP A 4 -6.69 6.13 5.11
CA ASP A 4 -7.67 5.88 4.05
C ASP A 4 -7.03 5.06 2.91
N TYR A 5 -5.77 5.37 2.54
CA TYR A 5 -5.00 4.58 1.60
C TYR A 5 -4.97 3.09 2.01
N PHE A 6 -4.56 2.78 3.25
CA PHE A 6 -4.51 1.39 3.71
C PHE A 6 -5.90 0.74 3.79
N HIS A 7 -6.91 1.50 4.23
CA HIS A 7 -8.28 1.01 4.25
C HIS A 7 -8.78 0.64 2.85
N PHE A 8 -8.49 1.46 1.84
CA PHE A 8 -8.89 1.18 0.46
C PHE A 8 -8.11 0.02 -0.15
N VAL A 9 -6.84 -0.21 0.25
CA VAL A 9 -6.10 -1.42 -0.11
C VAL A 9 -6.75 -2.67 0.51
N ASP A 10 -7.12 -2.62 1.78
CA ASP A 10 -7.77 -3.73 2.51
C ASP A 10 -9.18 -4.05 2.00
N THR A 11 -9.85 -3.08 1.38
CA THR A 11 -11.22 -3.20 0.84
C THR A 11 -11.27 -3.27 -0.68
N GLU A 12 -10.12 -3.41 -1.34
CA GLU A 12 -9.99 -3.57 -2.79
C GLU A 12 -10.60 -2.42 -3.62
N ASN A 13 -10.55 -1.19 -3.09
CA ASN A 13 -11.16 -0.01 -3.70
C ASN A 13 -10.15 0.81 -4.51
N LEU A 14 -9.79 0.30 -5.69
CA LEU A 14 -8.79 0.91 -6.57
C LEU A 14 -9.07 2.37 -6.89
N SER A 15 -10.30 2.71 -7.31
CA SER A 15 -10.65 4.09 -7.67
C SER A 15 -10.41 5.08 -6.53
N SER A 16 -10.65 4.66 -5.28
CA SER A 16 -10.41 5.52 -4.12
C SER A 16 -8.93 5.63 -3.78
N ILE A 17 -8.13 4.58 -4.00
CA ILE A 17 -6.66 4.65 -3.89
C ILE A 17 -6.09 5.67 -4.88
N LEU A 18 -6.48 5.58 -6.15
CA LEU A 18 -5.97 6.46 -7.21
C LEU A 18 -6.33 7.94 -6.96
N ASN A 19 -7.51 8.21 -6.37
CA ASN A 19 -7.92 9.57 -5.99
C ASN A 19 -7.06 10.18 -4.86
N LEU A 20 -6.25 9.39 -4.15
CA LEU A 20 -5.31 9.88 -3.14
C LEU A 20 -3.91 10.19 -3.71
N MET A 21 -3.71 9.95 -5.01
CA MET A 21 -2.42 10.08 -5.70
C MET A 21 -2.49 11.17 -6.76
N THR A 22 -1.33 11.75 -7.11
CA THR A 22 -1.20 12.57 -8.32
C THR A 22 -1.13 11.67 -9.55
N GLU A 23 -1.54 12.18 -10.71
CA GLU A 23 -1.50 11.41 -11.98
C GLU A 23 -0.07 10.92 -12.34
N ASP A 24 0.95 11.65 -11.89
CA ASP A 24 2.37 11.37 -12.06
C ASP A 24 3.01 10.70 -10.82
N CYS A 25 2.22 10.11 -9.93
CA CYS A 25 2.72 9.42 -8.75
C CYS A 25 3.74 8.34 -9.11
N SER A 26 4.85 8.32 -8.38
CA SER A 26 5.86 7.26 -8.44
C SER A 26 5.71 6.34 -7.23
N PHE A 27 5.46 5.06 -7.48
CA PHE A 27 5.36 4.04 -6.45
C PHE A 27 6.57 3.12 -6.47
N ASN A 28 7.30 3.05 -5.37
CA ASN A 28 8.56 2.32 -5.27
C ASN A 28 8.50 1.22 -4.21
N VAL A 29 8.89 0.01 -4.58
CA VAL A 29 9.15 -1.09 -3.64
C VAL A 29 10.65 -1.38 -3.65
N GLU A 30 11.39 -0.61 -2.86
CA GLU A 30 12.85 -0.61 -2.81
C GLU A 30 13.45 -2.02 -2.63
N THR A 31 12.84 -2.81 -1.75
CA THR A 31 13.31 -4.18 -1.44
C THR A 31 13.26 -5.14 -2.63
N HIS A 32 12.48 -4.80 -3.67
CA HIS A 32 12.29 -5.63 -4.86
C HIS A 32 12.79 -4.93 -6.13
N GLY A 33 13.35 -3.72 -6.04
CA GLY A 33 13.78 -2.93 -7.19
C GLY A 33 12.65 -2.59 -8.17
N ILE A 34 11.43 -2.45 -7.64
CA ILE A 34 10.24 -2.12 -8.45
C ILE A 34 10.00 -0.62 -8.37
N THR A 35 9.85 0.01 -9.53
CA THR A 35 9.37 1.38 -9.71
C THR A 35 8.21 1.35 -10.69
N LEU A 36 7.08 1.92 -10.27
CA LEU A 36 5.86 2.05 -11.08
C LEU A 36 5.50 3.53 -11.22
N GLN A 37 5.08 3.92 -12.41
CA GLN A 37 4.83 5.29 -12.77
C GLN A 37 3.38 5.49 -13.23
N GLY A 38 2.66 6.36 -12.53
CA GLY A 38 1.29 6.74 -12.86
C GLY A 38 0.26 5.64 -12.63
N PHE A 39 -1.01 5.98 -12.89
CA PHE A 39 -2.14 5.17 -12.48
C PHE A 39 -2.20 3.79 -13.13
N GLU A 40 -1.77 3.63 -14.38
CA GLU A 40 -1.85 2.35 -15.10
C GLU A 40 -0.98 1.27 -14.45
N GLU A 41 0.31 1.56 -14.24
CA GLU A 41 1.26 0.60 -13.66
C GLU A 41 0.93 0.30 -12.19
N ILE A 42 0.52 1.32 -11.44
CA ILE A 42 0.10 1.19 -10.04
C ILE A 42 -1.16 0.33 -9.92
N SER A 43 -2.13 0.50 -10.82
CA SER A 43 -3.37 -0.29 -10.82
C SER A 43 -3.09 -1.77 -11.02
N ILE A 44 -2.26 -2.11 -12.01
CA ILE A 44 -1.87 -3.50 -12.30
C ILE A 44 -1.21 -4.17 -11.09
N MET A 45 -0.43 -3.41 -10.30
CA MET A 45 0.18 -3.93 -9.08
C MET A 45 -0.85 -4.28 -8.01
N PHE A 46 -1.84 -3.42 -7.77
CA PHE A 46 -2.90 -3.69 -6.80
C PHE A 46 -3.82 -4.83 -7.24
N GLU A 47 -4.21 -4.88 -8.52
CA GLU A 47 -4.98 -6.00 -9.06
C GLU A 47 -4.27 -7.33 -8.85
N ARG A 48 -2.96 -7.39 -9.15
CA ARG A 48 -2.14 -8.58 -8.87
C ARG A 48 -2.04 -8.88 -7.37
N LEU A 49 -1.99 -7.87 -6.51
CA LEU A 49 -1.99 -8.08 -5.07
C LEU A 49 -3.28 -8.79 -4.65
N TRP A 50 -4.44 -8.30 -5.08
CA TRP A 50 -5.73 -8.87 -4.68
C TRP A 50 -5.98 -10.24 -5.33
N ASP A 51 -5.64 -10.44 -6.60
CA ASP A 51 -5.79 -11.74 -7.26
C ASP A 51 -5.02 -12.87 -6.55
N ASN A 52 -3.88 -12.56 -5.94
CA ASN A 52 -3.01 -13.53 -5.27
C ASN A 52 -3.40 -13.81 -3.80
N HIS A 53 -4.37 -13.10 -3.23
CA HIS A 53 -4.72 -13.20 -1.82
C HIS A 53 -6.25 -13.26 -1.63
N GLU A 54 -6.72 -14.00 -0.63
CA GLU A 54 -8.13 -13.98 -0.24
C GLU A 54 -8.49 -12.64 0.43
N TRP A 55 -7.57 -12.11 1.23
CA TRP A 55 -7.64 -10.74 1.72
C TRP A 55 -6.27 -10.24 2.18
N VAL A 56 -6.15 -8.91 2.26
CA VAL A 56 -5.02 -8.19 2.86
C VAL A 56 -5.53 -7.35 4.02
N LYS A 57 -4.72 -7.26 5.08
CA LYS A 57 -5.01 -6.41 6.24
C LYS A 57 -3.78 -5.64 6.69
N HIS A 58 -3.94 -4.34 6.86
CA HIS A 58 -2.95 -3.45 7.45
C HIS A 58 -3.35 -3.08 8.88
N ASP A 59 -2.47 -3.31 9.86
CA ASP A 59 -2.67 -2.89 11.25
C ASP A 59 -1.36 -2.60 12.00
N GLN A 60 -1.45 -2.27 13.28
CA GLN A 60 -0.30 -1.95 14.15
C GLN A 60 0.58 -0.82 13.62
N PHE A 61 -0.06 0.29 13.26
CA PHE A 61 0.61 1.46 12.71
C PHE A 61 1.45 2.20 13.76
N GLU A 62 2.67 2.57 13.38
CA GLU A 62 3.55 3.50 14.08
C GLU A 62 4.00 4.59 13.11
N TRP A 63 3.94 5.84 13.55
CA TRP A 63 4.05 7.01 12.69
C TRP A 63 5.27 7.85 13.03
N VAL A 64 5.92 8.39 12.02
CA VAL A 64 6.95 9.43 12.13
C VAL A 64 6.62 10.52 11.12
N GLU A 65 6.32 11.71 11.63
CA GLU A 65 6.10 12.90 10.80
C GLU A 65 7.45 13.43 10.28
N GLY A 66 7.48 13.82 9.02
CA GLY A 66 8.64 14.44 8.39
C GLY A 66 8.85 15.88 8.85
N ARG A 67 9.96 16.48 8.39
CA ARG A 67 10.31 17.88 8.74
C ARG A 67 9.45 18.89 7.99
N LEU A 68 8.93 18.50 6.82
CA LEU A 68 7.94 19.25 6.06
C LEU A 68 6.57 18.65 6.39
N ASP A 69 5.55 19.48 6.62
CA ASP A 69 4.20 19.08 7.05
C ASP A 69 3.42 18.19 6.04
N GLN A 70 4.10 17.68 5.01
CA GLN A 70 3.55 16.86 3.92
C GLN A 70 4.14 15.45 3.89
N ASP A 71 5.29 15.24 4.55
CA ASP A 71 5.98 13.95 4.55
C ASP A 71 5.59 13.12 5.77
N ILE A 72 5.32 11.83 5.56
CA ILE A 72 5.05 10.91 6.67
C ILE A 72 5.61 9.53 6.37
N ALA A 73 6.31 8.97 7.36
CA ALA A 73 6.70 7.57 7.37
C ALA A 73 5.77 6.80 8.31
N VAL A 74 5.34 5.62 7.86
CA VAL A 74 4.51 4.73 8.67
C VAL A 74 5.02 3.31 8.59
N ARG A 75 5.32 2.76 9.76
CA ARG A 75 5.58 1.34 9.95
C ARG A 75 4.27 0.64 10.28
N PHE A 76 4.04 -0.53 9.71
CA PHE A 76 2.83 -1.30 9.92
C PHE A 76 3.09 -2.80 9.75
N ARG A 77 2.15 -3.59 10.24
CA ARG A 77 2.06 -5.02 9.94
C ARG A 77 1.10 -5.22 8.78
N VAL A 78 1.49 -6.10 7.86
CA VAL A 78 0.60 -6.66 6.85
C VAL A 78 0.32 -8.10 7.20
N THR A 79 -0.96 -8.46 7.25
CA THR A 79 -1.40 -9.86 7.27
C THR A 79 -2.07 -10.17 5.95
N ASN A 80 -1.55 -11.17 5.26
CA ASN A 80 -2.12 -11.68 4.01
C ASN A 80 -2.74 -13.04 4.27
N LYS A 81 -3.99 -13.25 3.88
CA LYS A 81 -4.57 -14.59 3.78
C LYS A 81 -4.51 -15.05 2.34
N LEU A 82 -3.91 -16.21 2.10
CA LEU A 82 -3.90 -16.87 0.80
C LEU A 82 -5.19 -17.66 0.59
N HIS A 83 -5.50 -17.98 -0.67
CA HIS A 83 -6.70 -18.76 -1.03
C HIS A 83 -6.75 -20.17 -0.43
N ASP A 84 -5.60 -20.71 0.00
CA ASP A 84 -5.51 -21.98 0.72
C ASP A 84 -5.72 -21.85 2.24
N GLY A 85 -5.99 -20.64 2.73
CA GLY A 85 -6.17 -20.31 4.14
C GLY A 85 -4.89 -19.98 4.90
N THR A 86 -3.71 -20.08 4.27
CA THR A 86 -2.42 -19.73 4.90
C THR A 86 -2.37 -18.25 5.25
N LEU A 87 -1.86 -17.94 6.45
CA LEU A 87 -1.62 -16.56 6.89
C LEU A 87 -0.13 -16.23 6.81
N VAL A 88 0.22 -15.17 6.06
CA VAL A 88 1.58 -14.64 5.95
C VAL A 88 1.63 -13.26 6.61
N ASN A 89 2.54 -13.10 7.58
CA ASN A 89 2.77 -11.83 8.26
C ASN A 89 4.02 -11.15 7.73
N LYS A 90 3.93 -9.83 7.48
CA LYS A 90 5.05 -9.00 7.06
C LYS A 90 5.11 -7.73 7.91
N SER A 91 6.31 -7.22 8.15
CA SER A 91 6.53 -5.88 8.71
C SER A 91 7.00 -4.99 7.58
N ASN A 92 6.33 -3.86 7.36
CA ASN A 92 6.63 -2.96 6.26
C ASN A 92 6.67 -1.49 6.73
N CYS A 93 7.29 -0.63 5.93
CA CYS A 93 7.37 0.80 6.18
C CYS A 93 7.20 1.54 4.86
N ASN A 94 6.19 2.43 4.79
CA ASN A 94 5.95 3.27 3.64
C ASN A 94 6.32 4.72 3.96
N PHE A 95 6.78 5.43 2.94
CA PHE A 95 7.02 6.86 2.96
C PHE A 95 6.02 7.50 1.99
N PHE A 96 5.29 8.52 2.46
CA PHE A 96 4.35 9.29 1.66
C PHE A 96 4.86 10.74 1.62
N THR A 97 4.81 11.35 0.43
CA THR A 97 5.33 12.69 0.10
C THR A 97 4.40 13.38 -0.88
#